data_AF-A0A2P5VVC4-F1
#
_entry.id   AF-A0A2P5VVC4-F1
#
_cell.length_a   1.000
_cell.length_b   1.000
_cell.length_c   1.000
_cell.angle_alpha   90.00
_cell.angle_beta   90.00
_cell.angle_gamma   90.00
#
_symmetry.space_group_name_H-M   'P 1'
#
loop_
_entity.id
_entity.type
_entity.pdbx_description
1 polymer ?
#
loop_
_entity_poly.entity_id
_entity_poly.type
_entity_poly.pdbx_seq_one_letter_code
_entity_poly.pdbx_strand_id
1 'polypeptide(L)'
;MLGFRKIDSEKWESENEGFIKGQKHLLNSIKRRKNTSQTPVVIQQSLGSCVEDGEVDRLRRDRRVLLMELVKLRQQQHNTRAYIKAMERRLQGTEKKQQQMMSFLASAMQNPAFLN
;
A
#
# COMPACT_ATOMS: atom_id res chain seq x y z
N MET A 1 11.10 -25.18 -41.89
CA MET A 1 9.75 -24.60 -42.01
C MET A 1 9.64 -23.52 -40.94
N LEU A 2 9.18 -22.31 -41.29
CA LEU A 2 8.83 -21.25 -40.32
C LEU A 2 7.42 -20.84 -40.70
N GLY A 3 6.42 -21.39 -40.01
CA GLY A 3 5.02 -21.22 -40.36
C GLY A 3 4.16 -20.81 -39.18
N PHE A 4 2.89 -20.55 -39.47
CA PHE A 4 1.85 -20.49 -38.43
C PHE A 4 1.29 -21.89 -38.26
N ARG A 5 1.16 -22.36 -37.02
CA ARG A 5 0.46 -23.62 -36.74
C ARG A 5 -0.95 -23.29 -36.28
N LYS A 6 -1.94 -23.90 -36.94
CA LYS A 6 -3.34 -23.72 -36.57
C LYS A 6 -3.63 -24.58 -35.34
N ILE A 7 -3.83 -23.93 -34.19
CA ILE A 7 -4.18 -24.61 -32.94
C ILE A 7 -5.69 -24.55 -32.73
N ASP A 8 -6.34 -23.45 -33.15
CA ASP A 8 -7.78 -23.25 -33.04
C ASP A 8 -8.39 -22.73 -34.34
N SER A 9 -9.67 -22.98 -34.58
CA SER A 9 -10.36 -22.60 -35.83
C SER A 9 -10.34 -21.09 -36.11
N GLU A 10 -10.20 -20.25 -35.06
CA GLU A 10 -10.07 -18.79 -35.14
C GLU A 10 -8.69 -18.24 -34.72
N LYS A 11 -7.77 -19.10 -34.27
CA LYS A 11 -6.49 -18.65 -33.66
C LYS A 11 -5.29 -19.24 -34.40
N TRP A 12 -4.60 -18.36 -35.12
CA TRP A 12 -3.30 -18.63 -35.72
C TRP A 12 -2.22 -18.11 -34.77
N GLU A 13 -1.45 -19.01 -34.17
CA GLU A 13 -0.24 -18.63 -33.43
C GLU A 13 0.99 -18.94 -34.27
N SER A 14 1.98 -18.07 -34.18
CA SER A 14 3.25 -18.29 -34.86
C SER A 14 3.96 -19.47 -34.19
N GLU A 15 4.62 -20.31 -34.97
CA GLU A 15 5.51 -21.35 -34.44
C GLU A 15 6.73 -20.75 -33.70
N ASN A 16 6.92 -19.44 -33.80
CA ASN A 16 7.95 -18.70 -33.08
C ASN A 16 7.42 -18.19 -31.73
N GLU A 17 7.95 -18.71 -30.63
CA GLU A 17 7.59 -18.34 -29.24
C GLU A 17 7.74 -16.84 -28.95
N GLY A 18 8.56 -16.13 -29.72
CA GLY A 18 8.71 -14.67 -29.61
C GLY A 18 7.53 -13.85 -30.18
N PHE A 19 6.57 -14.47 -30.87
CA PHE A 19 5.50 -13.77 -31.59
C PHE A 19 4.12 -14.03 -30.97
N ILE A 20 3.82 -13.32 -29.88
CA ILE A 20 2.54 -13.38 -29.16
C ILE A 20 1.79 -12.04 -29.31
N LYS A 21 0.53 -12.09 -29.73
CA LYS A 21 -0.32 -10.91 -29.93
C LYS A 21 -0.45 -10.14 -28.60
N GLY A 22 -0.10 -8.85 -28.62
CA GLY A 22 -0.15 -7.97 -27.46
C GLY A 22 1.14 -7.91 -26.63
N GLN A 23 2.11 -8.79 -26.86
CA GLN A 23 3.38 -8.81 -26.11
C GLN A 23 4.54 -8.32 -27.00
N LYS A 24 4.62 -7.00 -27.16
CA LYS A 24 5.64 -6.36 -28.02
C LYS A 24 7.08 -6.62 -27.56
N HIS A 25 7.31 -6.84 -26.27
CA HIS A 25 8.64 -7.10 -25.72
C HIS A 25 9.26 -8.42 -26.22
N LEU A 26 8.43 -9.42 -26.52
CA LEU A 26 8.90 -10.70 -27.07
C LEU A 26 9.39 -10.58 -28.51
N LEU A 27 8.96 -9.56 -29.25
CA LEU A 27 9.42 -9.35 -30.63
C LEU A 27 10.92 -9.04 -30.73
N ASN A 28 11.55 -8.59 -29.63
CA ASN A 28 12.98 -8.27 -29.58
C ASN A 28 13.88 -9.51 -29.70
N SER A 29 13.38 -10.70 -29.32
CA SER A 29 14.13 -11.95 -29.45
C SER A 29 14.13 -12.50 -30.88
N ILE A 30 13.23 -12.00 -31.74
CA ILE A 30 13.07 -12.47 -33.12
C ILE A 30 14.12 -11.82 -34.01
N LYS A 31 15.14 -12.59 -34.41
CA LYS A 31 16.15 -12.13 -35.36
C LYS A 31 15.59 -12.07 -36.78
N ARG A 32 15.54 -10.87 -37.38
CA ARG A 32 15.23 -10.71 -38.81
C ARG A 32 16.36 -11.27 -39.65
N ARG A 33 16.03 -12.08 -40.67
CA ARG A 33 16.99 -12.50 -41.69
C ARG A 33 17.43 -11.24 -42.45
N LYS A 34 18.70 -10.87 -42.30
CA LYS A 34 19.26 -9.63 -42.86
C LYS A 34 19.55 -9.85 -44.35
N ASN A 35 18.85 -9.15 -45.24
CA ASN A 35 19.32 -9.02 -46.62
C ASN A 35 20.51 -8.06 -46.58
N THR A 36 21.69 -8.56 -46.92
CA THR A 36 22.92 -7.76 -46.97
C THR A 36 22.79 -6.70 -48.06
N SER A 37 22.49 -5.47 -47.66
CA SER A 37 22.83 -4.25 -48.39
C SER A 37 22.81 -3.08 -47.41
N GLN A 38 24.00 -2.80 -46.88
CA GLN A 38 24.57 -1.50 -46.52
C GLN A 38 23.66 -0.43 -45.88
N THR A 39 23.88 -0.17 -44.58
CA THR A 39 24.19 1.15 -43.99
C THR A 39 24.21 1.07 -42.45
N PRO A 40 25.19 1.68 -41.75
CA PRO A 40 25.18 1.77 -40.29
C PRO A 40 24.54 3.10 -39.88
N VAL A 41 23.24 3.09 -39.60
CA VAL A 41 22.58 4.23 -38.96
C VAL A 41 22.48 3.92 -37.47
N VAL A 42 23.42 4.49 -36.72
CA VAL A 42 23.38 4.62 -35.26
C VAL A 42 22.24 5.57 -34.93
N ILE A 43 21.02 5.06 -34.85
CA ILE A 43 19.90 5.83 -34.29
C ILE A 43 19.11 4.91 -33.36
N GLN A 44 18.98 5.38 -32.12
CA GLN A 44 17.98 5.00 -31.12
C GLN A 44 18.30 3.90 -30.10
N GLN A 45 19.34 4.12 -29.28
CA GLN A 45 19.44 3.52 -27.94
C GLN A 45 18.75 4.34 -26.82
N SER A 46 17.85 5.29 -27.13
CA SER A 46 17.34 6.24 -26.11
C SER A 46 15.82 6.24 -25.87
N LEU A 47 15.00 5.43 -26.56
CA LEU A 47 13.54 5.57 -26.43
C LEU A 47 12.84 4.54 -25.53
N GLY A 48 13.55 3.53 -25.03
CA GLY A 48 12.98 2.51 -24.13
C GLY A 48 13.37 2.68 -22.65
N SER A 49 14.45 3.41 -22.35
CA SER A 49 15.03 3.45 -21.00
C SER A 49 14.46 4.54 -20.09
N CYS A 50 13.73 5.53 -20.62
CA CYS A 50 13.24 6.67 -19.85
C CYS A 50 11.84 6.45 -19.24
N VAL A 51 11.03 5.56 -19.83
CA VAL A 51 9.66 5.33 -19.38
C VAL A 51 9.63 4.43 -18.13
N GLU A 52 10.49 3.41 -18.07
CA GLU A 52 10.58 2.51 -16.91
C GLU A 52 11.30 3.16 -15.72
N ASP A 53 12.32 4.00 -15.96
CA ASP A 53 13.03 4.72 -14.90
C ASP A 53 12.10 5.74 -14.20
N GLY A 54 11.26 6.42 -14.97
CA GLY A 54 10.26 7.36 -14.44
C GLY A 54 9.17 6.69 -13.58
N GLU A 55 8.77 5.45 -13.91
CA GLU A 55 7.79 4.70 -13.12
C GLU A 55 8.40 4.18 -11.81
N VAL A 56 9.63 3.67 -11.85
CA VAL A 56 10.37 3.25 -10.65
C VAL A 56 10.56 4.41 -9.68
N ASP A 57 10.91 5.60 -10.17
CA ASP A 57 11.08 6.78 -9.32
C ASP A 57 9.77 7.35 -8.77
N ARG A 58 8.65 7.18 -9.49
CA ARG A 58 7.31 7.46 -8.97
C ARG A 58 6.97 6.51 -7.82
N LEU A 59 7.10 5.21 -8.04
CA LEU A 59 6.84 4.19 -7.02
C LEU A 59 7.72 4.37 -5.78
N ARG A 60 8.99 4.76 -5.95
CA ARG A 60 9.90 5.09 -4.84
C ARG A 60 9.42 6.29 -4.03
N ARG A 61 8.87 7.32 -4.68
CA ARG A 61 8.26 8.48 -4.00
C ARG A 61 7.00 8.09 -3.25
N ASP A 62 6.11 7.35 -3.89
CA ASP A 62 4.85 6.91 -3.30
C ASP A 62 5.10 6.02 -2.08
N ARG A 63 6.07 5.09 -2.17
CA ARG A 63 6.50 4.27 -1.03
C ARG A 63 6.97 5.11 0.15
N ARG A 64 7.70 6.21 -0.08
CA ARG A 64 8.14 7.11 0.99
C ARG A 64 6.96 7.82 1.66
N VAL A 65 6.00 8.30 0.87
CA VAL A 65 4.77 8.92 1.39
C VAL A 65 3.99 7.92 2.26
N LEU A 66 3.75 6.72 1.74
CA LEU A 66 3.04 5.66 2.47
C LEU A 66 3.75 5.28 3.78
N LEU A 67 5.09 5.20 3.78
CA LEU A 67 5.85 4.94 5.00
C LEU A 67 5.71 6.07 6.02
N MET A 68 5.73 7.34 5.61
CA MET A 68 5.49 8.47 6.49
C MET A 68 4.06 8.45 7.07
N GLU A 69 3.05 8.16 6.24
CA GLU A 69 1.66 8.03 6.69
C GLU A 69 1.51 6.90 7.70
N LEU A 70 2.16 5.76 7.47
CA LEU A 70 2.16 4.64 8.41
C LEU A 70 2.78 5.02 9.75
N VAL A 71 3.91 5.73 9.75
CA VAL A 71 4.54 6.23 10.99
C VAL A 71 3.60 7.20 11.71
N LYS A 72 3.00 8.14 10.98
CA LYS A 72 2.02 9.09 11.53
C LYS A 72 0.81 8.37 12.15
N LEU A 73 0.26 7.38 11.46
CA LEU A 73 -0.87 6.57 11.95
C LEU A 73 -0.50 5.80 13.21
N ARG A 74 0.69 5.19 13.26
CA ARG A 74 1.17 4.51 14.48
C ARG A 74 1.31 5.48 15.66
N GLN A 75 1.83 6.69 15.41
CA GLN A 75 1.93 7.71 16.45
C GLN A 75 0.55 8.17 16.92
N GLN A 76 -0.39 8.42 16.00
CA GLN A 76 -1.76 8.77 16.34
C GLN A 76 -2.43 7.68 17.16
N GLN A 77 -2.30 6.41 16.75
CA GLN A 77 -2.84 5.28 17.49
C GLN A 77 -2.25 5.19 18.91
N HIS A 78 -0.95 5.41 19.06
CA HIS A 78 -0.30 5.44 20.38
C HIS A 78 -0.86 6.56 21.26
N ASN A 79 -0.97 7.77 20.71
CA ASN A 79 -1.49 8.93 21.43
C ASN A 79 -2.96 8.73 21.86
N THR A 80 -3.80 8.21 20.96
CA THR A 80 -5.21 7.91 21.27
C THR A 80 -5.32 6.86 22.38
N ARG A 81 -4.49 5.81 22.35
CA ARG A 81 -4.47 4.81 23.43
C ARG A 81 -4.04 5.43 24.76
N ALA A 82 -3.05 6.30 24.77
CA ALA A 82 -2.61 7.01 25.97
C ALA A 82 -3.73 7.91 26.53
N TYR A 83 -4.43 8.63 25.65
CA TYR A 83 -5.55 9.48 26.01
C TYR A 83 -6.71 8.68 26.64
N ILE A 84 -7.11 7.56 26.02
CA ILE A 84 -8.16 6.68 26.56
C ILE A 84 -7.77 6.18 27.96
N LYS A 85 -6.53 5.70 28.15
CA LYS A 85 -6.05 5.27 29.48
C LYS A 85 -6.07 6.39 30.52
N ALA A 86 -5.75 7.62 30.12
CA ALA A 86 -5.83 8.76 31.03
C ALA A 86 -7.29 9.10 31.40
N MET A 87 -8.20 9.02 30.43
CA MET A 87 -9.63 9.21 30.66
C MET A 87 -10.21 8.14 31.60
N GLU A 88 -9.85 6.88 31.39
CA GLU A 88 -10.27 5.76 32.23
C GLU A 88 -9.86 5.97 33.70
N ARG A 89 -8.60 6.36 33.95
CA ARG A 89 -8.14 6.67 35.31
C ARG A 89 -8.91 7.83 35.96
N ARG A 90 -9.23 8.87 35.19
CA ARG A 90 -10.04 10.00 35.69
C ARG A 90 -11.44 9.54 36.05
N LEU A 91 -12.06 8.72 35.19
CA LEU A 91 -13.41 8.19 35.39
C LEU A 91 -13.47 7.31 36.65
N GLN A 92 -12.51 6.41 36.83
CA GLN A 92 -12.40 5.59 38.05
C GLN A 92 -12.24 6.45 39.31
N GLY A 93 -11.43 7.51 39.24
CA GLY A 93 -11.28 8.46 40.34
C GLY A 93 -12.59 9.17 40.69
N THR A 94 -13.34 9.63 39.69
CA THR A 94 -14.65 10.27 39.90
C THR A 94 -15.68 9.29 40.46
N GLU A 95 -15.70 8.05 39.96
CA GLU A 95 -16.61 7.01 40.42
C GLU A 95 -16.34 6.66 41.90
N LYS A 96 -15.08 6.47 42.28
CA LYS A 96 -14.72 6.22 43.69
C LYS A 96 -15.14 7.36 44.61
N LYS A 97 -14.95 8.62 44.18
CA LYS A 97 -15.39 9.79 44.95
C LYS A 97 -16.92 9.83 45.09
N GLN A 98 -17.66 9.49 44.02
CA GLN A 98 -19.12 9.39 44.07
C GLN A 98 -19.59 8.28 45.00
N GLN A 99 -18.96 7.10 44.97
CA GLN A 99 -19.28 6.01 45.89
C GLN A 99 -19.05 6.41 47.37
N GLN A 100 -17.93 7.07 47.67
CA GLN A 100 -17.65 7.59 49.01
C GLN A 100 -18.70 8.61 49.47
N MET A 101 -19.06 9.56 48.60
CA MET A 101 -20.10 10.55 48.91
C MET A 101 -21.45 9.90 49.16
N MET A 102 -21.85 8.93 48.33
CA MET A 102 -23.09 8.17 48.53
C MET A 102 -23.08 7.40 49.85
N SER A 103 -21.96 6.78 50.22
CA SER A 103 -21.83 6.09 51.50
C SER A 103 -21.96 7.05 52.69
N PHE A 104 -21.32 8.23 52.61
CA PHE A 104 -21.43 9.26 53.64
C PHE A 104 -22.88 9.75 53.79
N LEU A 105 -23.55 10.04 52.68
CA LEU A 105 -24.96 10.45 52.70
C LEU A 105 -25.85 9.37 53.33
N ALA A 106 -25.66 8.11 52.94
CA ALA A 106 -26.41 7.00 53.52
C ALA A 106 -26.19 6.87 55.04
N SER A 107 -24.95 7.04 55.51
CA SER A 107 -24.63 7.02 56.94
C SER A 107 -25.21 8.22 57.69
N ALA A 108 -25.14 9.43 57.13
CA ALA A 108 -25.71 10.64 57.72
C ALA A 108 -27.25 10.57 57.82
N MET A 109 -27.91 9.95 56.84
CA MET A 109 -29.36 9.69 56.89
C MET A 109 -29.75 8.67 57.97
N GLN A 110 -28.91 7.67 58.23
CA GLN A 110 -29.17 6.66 59.27
C GLN A 110 -28.89 7.18 60.68
N ASN A 111 -27.98 8.15 60.82
CA ASN A 111 -27.67 8.78 62.10
C ASN A 111 -27.42 10.29 61.91
N PRO A 112 -28.43 11.14 62.15
CA PRO A 112 -28.31 12.59 61.93
C PRO A 112 -27.33 13.30 62.88
N ALA A 113 -26.84 12.64 63.93
CA ALA A 113 -25.82 13.20 64.82
C ALA A 113 -24.43 13.38 64.15
N PHE A 114 -24.22 12.81 62.96
CA PHE A 114 -22.99 12.98 62.16
C PHE A 114 -22.81 14.38 61.54
N LEU A 115 -23.85 15.22 61.55
CA LEU A 115 -23.86 16.55 60.94
C LEU A 115 -23.63 17.70 61.95
N ASN A 116 -23.36 17.37 63.22
CA ASN A 116 -23.10 18.33 64.30
C ASN A 116 -21.61 18.48 64.60
#